data_AF-A0A943JUN6-F1
#
_entry.id   AF-A0A943JUN6-F1
#
_cell.length_a   1.000
_cell.length_b   1.000
_cell.length_c   1.000
_cell.angle_alpha   90.00
_cell.angle_beta   90.00
_cell.angle_gamma   90.00
#
_symmetry.space_group_name_H-M   'P 1'
#
loop_
_entity.id
_entity.type
_entity.pdbx_description
1 polymer ?
#
loop_
_entity_poly.entity_id
_entity_poly.type
_entity_poly.pdbx_seq_one_letter_code
_entity_poly.pdbx_strand_id
1 'polypeptide(L)'
;MNNLKKILAILGTTTFLLLNYVNVYANIFNDVDPSNIAYPSIEKISKLGIIVGDLQGNFNPDNYVSKFDAIKILSKLIKNNNNINISESKYNNIVLEYDKKYSRWDSSANSSLVIMLENGILNENELNNFIVIDKNNKEQIRALSNEEISLFLVKIDGKEDIVNNMSFQKTFKDENDISPDKVKACYYMDSINIVPSKDDTFLPKNAVTRANLAIILDKFLQYTNIDLNVQTNNFEYLDYNNIQTRFVTIEKIFDKNFSIQVKIGNETKIYPVEENAFIYIDGISSDLANVKPNSNAEITIKDNIINKIDIKSNLKINNIEDNNSEKIYGIIKNISDDSIGISYKEVDDNGFYSKEKIDIIPLSSDYKITKNGIIVSDLKENNLATVILENKKAKQIILEDDNTIFIGKIIEKSKDKITIKTTDDKIFEIGFLENAKIIRNDKECSIKDLKIGDTVNVNIKNDKISKIDSNGSKTKIQGIVKSIKINNTSSIIEIEDNKNNSHTYYANNFTTDIYSIRILDSVSLYLDSSEIYAIDILSRKYNKNFSGEIIDINDDFITIFTQDVTGKYTTSVFINKDTIFFDYEKLEPISTKDLKKGYKVYVVLNDNINNIASNINIVSK
;
A
#
# COMPACT_ATOMS: atom_id res chain seq x y z
N MET A 1 31.35 8.96 58.08
CA MET A 1 30.61 9.98 58.84
C MET A 1 30.97 11.35 58.31
N ASN A 2 30.05 12.23 57.99
CA ASN A 2 28.62 12.17 57.76
C ASN A 2 28.29 13.63 57.41
N ASN A 3 27.72 13.84 56.23
CA ASN A 3 26.32 14.20 56.10
C ASN A 3 26.03 15.68 56.32
N LEU A 4 24.97 16.11 55.62
CA LEU A 4 24.28 17.38 55.77
C LEU A 4 25.12 18.61 55.39
N LYS A 5 25.00 19.06 54.12
CA LYS A 5 24.91 20.51 53.75
C LYS A 5 24.91 20.83 52.25
N LYS A 6 24.37 19.96 51.41
CA LYS A 6 23.99 20.30 50.02
C LYS A 6 22.70 19.51 49.78
N ILE A 7 21.51 20.07 49.74
CA ILE A 7 21.03 21.11 48.82
C ILE A 7 19.77 21.73 49.43
N LEU A 8 19.85 23.04 49.72
CA LEU A 8 18.74 23.94 50.00
C LEU A 8 18.79 24.95 48.84
N ALA A 9 17.93 24.78 47.84
CA ALA A 9 17.69 25.77 46.79
C ALA A 9 16.40 25.41 46.02
N ILE A 10 15.36 26.24 46.21
CA ILE A 10 14.32 26.60 45.22
C ILE A 10 13.29 25.47 44.95
N LEU A 11 12.00 25.47 45.35
CA LEU A 11 11.01 26.50 45.69
C LEU A 11 11.09 27.76 44.83
N GLY A 12 10.61 27.61 43.60
CA GLY A 12 10.39 28.70 42.64
C GLY A 12 9.28 28.33 41.68
N THR A 13 8.04 28.51 42.13
CA THR A 13 6.91 29.06 41.36
C THR A 13 6.85 28.71 39.86
N THR A 14 5.96 27.79 39.48
CA THR A 14 5.42 27.77 38.12
C THR A 14 3.92 27.55 38.16
N THR A 15 3.22 28.68 38.25
CA THR A 15 2.07 29.01 37.41
C THR A 15 1.58 27.89 36.50
N PHE A 16 0.36 27.44 36.80
CA PHE A 16 -0.60 26.84 35.89
C PHE A 16 -0.51 27.46 34.48
N LEU A 17 0.24 26.85 33.57
CA LEU A 17 0.05 27.02 32.14
C LEU A 17 -0.73 25.79 31.68
N LEU A 18 -2.03 26.01 31.44
CA LEU A 18 -2.92 25.08 30.75
C LEU A 18 -2.33 24.77 29.36
N LEU A 19 -1.50 23.73 29.26
CA LEU A 19 -1.08 23.19 27.98
C LEU A 19 -2.18 22.24 27.51
N ASN A 20 -3.06 22.77 26.66
CA ASN A 20 -3.97 22.00 25.83
C ASN A 20 -3.16 20.95 25.04
N TYR A 21 -3.47 19.66 25.23
CA TYR A 21 -2.92 18.60 24.41
C TYR A 21 -3.54 18.69 23.01
N VAL A 22 -2.75 19.04 22.01
CA VAL A 22 -3.14 18.99 20.60
C VAL A 22 -2.75 17.61 20.08
N ASN A 23 -3.73 16.78 19.72
CA ASN A 23 -3.48 15.50 19.05
C ASN A 23 -2.91 15.79 17.65
N VAL A 24 -1.70 15.31 17.37
CA VAL A 24 -1.08 15.42 16.04
C VAL A 24 -1.52 14.20 15.23
N TYR A 25 -2.49 14.39 14.34
CA TYR A 25 -2.90 13.41 13.34
C TYR A 25 -1.83 13.33 12.24
N ALA A 26 -1.42 12.12 11.85
CA ALA A 26 -0.60 11.95 10.64
C ALA A 26 -1.47 12.29 9.43
N ASN A 27 -1.10 13.36 8.72
CA ASN A 27 -1.83 13.82 7.55
C ASN A 27 -1.82 12.75 6.46
N ILE A 28 -2.98 12.22 6.12
CA ILE A 28 -3.21 11.28 5.01
C ILE A 28 -2.99 11.92 3.63
N PHE A 29 -3.12 13.25 3.55
CA PHE A 29 -2.96 14.05 2.34
C PHE A 29 -2.12 15.29 2.66
N ASN A 30 -1.23 15.63 1.75
CA ASN A 30 -0.23 16.70 1.95
C ASN A 30 -0.85 18.09 2.09
N ASP A 31 -2.04 18.30 1.54
CA ASP A 31 -2.74 19.59 1.39
C ASP A 31 -4.04 19.71 2.21
N VAL A 32 -4.31 18.76 3.11
CA VAL A 32 -5.48 18.81 4.00
C VAL A 32 -5.00 18.90 5.43
N ASP A 33 -5.11 20.08 6.05
CA ASP A 33 -4.76 20.24 7.46
C ASP A 33 -5.65 19.35 8.36
N PRO A 34 -5.11 18.68 9.40
CA PRO A 34 -5.92 17.90 10.35
C PRO A 34 -7.05 18.67 11.04
N SER A 35 -6.90 19.98 11.18
CA SER A 35 -7.91 20.87 11.77
C SER A 35 -9.02 21.26 10.78
N ASN A 36 -8.89 20.90 9.50
CA ASN A 36 -9.93 21.12 8.50
C ASN A 36 -11.19 20.33 8.88
N ILE A 37 -12.35 21.00 8.86
CA ILE A 37 -13.65 20.39 9.20
C ILE A 37 -13.96 19.17 8.30
N ALA A 38 -13.46 19.15 7.06
CA ALA A 38 -13.63 18.04 6.15
C ALA A 38 -12.67 16.87 6.41
N TYR A 39 -11.60 17.06 7.20
CA TYR A 39 -10.53 16.07 7.38
C TYR A 39 -11.05 14.67 7.77
N PRO A 40 -11.96 14.51 8.76
CA PRO A 40 -12.45 13.18 9.14
C PRO A 40 -13.23 12.49 8.01
N SER A 41 -14.05 13.24 7.29
CA SER A 41 -14.83 12.70 6.17
C SER A 41 -13.95 12.38 4.97
N ILE A 42 -12.95 13.21 4.68
CA ILE A 42 -11.92 12.96 3.66
C ILE A 42 -11.19 11.66 3.98
N GLU A 43 -10.73 11.50 5.22
CA GLU A 43 -10.04 10.28 5.66
C GLU A 43 -10.89 9.03 5.46
N LYS A 44 -12.14 9.07 5.91
CA LYS A 44 -13.03 7.92 5.84
C LYS A 44 -13.39 7.54 4.41
N ILE A 45 -13.80 8.50 3.59
CA ILE A 45 -14.21 8.27 2.19
C ILE A 45 -13.01 7.82 1.34
N SER A 46 -11.79 8.27 1.65
CA SER A 46 -10.58 7.79 0.98
C SER A 46 -10.16 6.39 1.41
N LYS A 47 -10.27 6.03 2.69
CA LYS A 47 -10.05 4.64 3.16
C LYS A 47 -11.02 3.64 2.52
N LEU A 48 -12.23 4.07 2.19
CA LEU A 48 -13.22 3.27 1.46
C LEU A 48 -12.95 3.20 -0.05
N GLY A 49 -11.93 3.88 -0.58
CA GLY A 49 -11.60 3.89 -2.01
C GLY A 49 -12.64 4.63 -2.88
N ILE A 50 -13.55 5.40 -2.26
CA ILE A 50 -14.62 6.11 -2.95
C ILE A 50 -14.06 7.35 -3.66
N ILE A 51 -13.32 8.20 -2.91
CA ILE A 51 -12.56 9.34 -3.44
C ILE A 51 -11.09 9.16 -3.08
N VAL A 52 -10.21 9.11 -4.08
CA VAL A 52 -8.76 8.99 -3.88
C VAL A 52 -8.06 10.33 -4.13
N GLY A 53 -6.89 10.51 -3.52
CA GLY A 53 -6.02 11.67 -3.77
C GLY A 53 -5.41 11.63 -5.16
N ASP A 54 -4.75 12.72 -5.52
CA ASP A 54 -3.91 12.75 -6.71
C ASP A 54 -2.59 12.01 -6.47
N LEU A 55 -1.88 11.95 -7.58
CA LEU A 55 -0.61 11.30 -7.78
C LEU A 55 0.55 11.95 -6.99
N GLN A 56 0.35 13.18 -6.51
CA GLN A 56 1.29 13.94 -5.70
C GLN A 56 0.97 13.82 -4.19
N GLY A 57 0.02 12.95 -3.82
CA GLY A 57 -0.40 12.76 -2.43
C GLY A 57 -1.28 13.88 -1.89
N ASN A 58 -1.85 14.72 -2.75
CA ASN A 58 -2.79 15.78 -2.39
C ASN A 58 -4.23 15.28 -2.55
N PHE A 59 -5.11 15.67 -1.64
CA PHE A 59 -6.54 15.45 -1.81
C PHE A 59 -7.17 16.46 -2.77
N ASN A 60 -6.58 17.65 -2.91
CA ASN A 60 -7.13 18.81 -3.61
C ASN A 60 -8.51 19.23 -3.08
N PRO A 61 -8.64 19.58 -1.78
CA PRO A 61 -9.93 19.76 -1.12
C PRO A 61 -10.80 20.86 -1.73
N ASP A 62 -10.17 21.91 -2.27
CA ASP A 62 -10.85 23.08 -2.83
C ASP A 62 -11.18 22.94 -4.32
N ASN A 63 -10.67 21.90 -4.99
CA ASN A 63 -10.98 21.67 -6.40
C ASN A 63 -12.44 21.25 -6.57
N TYR A 64 -13.11 21.82 -7.57
CA TYR A 64 -14.47 21.42 -7.95
C TYR A 64 -14.46 20.03 -8.57
N VAL A 65 -15.48 19.23 -8.24
CA VAL A 65 -15.65 17.89 -8.80
C VAL A 65 -16.31 18.01 -10.16
N SER A 66 -15.64 17.52 -11.20
CA SER A 66 -16.22 17.46 -12.54
C SER A 66 -17.41 16.50 -12.55
N LYS A 67 -18.38 16.69 -13.46
CA LYS A 67 -19.50 15.75 -13.58
C LYS A 67 -19.05 14.33 -13.92
N PHE A 68 -18.00 14.17 -14.73
CA PHE A 68 -17.46 12.85 -15.05
C PHE A 68 -16.86 12.17 -13.81
N ASP A 69 -16.10 12.89 -12.99
CA ASP A 69 -15.55 12.35 -11.74
C ASP A 69 -16.66 12.05 -10.73
N ALA A 70 -17.67 12.91 -10.64
CA ALA A 70 -18.85 12.67 -9.81
C ALA A 70 -19.55 11.36 -10.19
N ILE A 71 -19.76 11.09 -11.48
CA ILE A 71 -20.38 9.84 -11.92
C ILE A 71 -19.50 8.62 -11.61
N LYS A 72 -18.18 8.70 -11.84
CA LYS A 72 -17.23 7.63 -11.46
C LYS A 72 -17.26 7.32 -9.96
N ILE A 73 -17.43 8.34 -9.13
CA ILE A 73 -17.53 8.21 -7.67
C ILE A 73 -18.89 7.62 -7.28
N LEU A 74 -19.99 8.22 -7.74
CA LEU A 74 -21.35 7.84 -7.34
C LEU A 74 -21.75 6.45 -7.85
N SER A 75 -21.20 5.98 -8.98
CA SER A 75 -21.49 4.64 -9.49
C SER A 75 -21.00 3.52 -8.58
N LYS A 76 -20.03 3.81 -7.71
CA LYS A 76 -19.55 2.86 -6.69
C LYS A 76 -20.57 2.65 -5.56
N LEU A 77 -21.54 3.56 -5.39
CA LEU A 77 -22.55 3.50 -4.34
C LEU A 77 -23.81 2.73 -4.76
N ILE A 78 -23.95 2.42 -6.05
CA ILE A 78 -25.09 1.67 -6.58
C ILE A 78 -24.97 0.21 -6.17
N LYS A 79 -25.95 -0.28 -5.42
CA LYS A 79 -26.07 -1.71 -5.08
C LYS A 79 -26.30 -2.52 -6.37
N ASN A 80 -25.63 -3.67 -6.51
CA ASN A 80 -25.82 -4.60 -7.63
C ASN A 80 -25.45 -4.07 -9.05
N ASN A 81 -24.67 -2.99 -9.17
CA ASN A 81 -24.00 -2.58 -10.44
C ASN A 81 -23.21 -3.73 -11.10
N ASN A 82 -22.91 -4.73 -10.28
CA ASN A 82 -22.55 -6.10 -10.53
C ASN A 82 -22.96 -6.74 -11.87
N ASN A 83 -24.26 -6.74 -12.13
CA ASN A 83 -24.81 -7.60 -13.16
C ASN A 83 -25.03 -6.89 -14.51
N ILE A 84 -24.44 -5.70 -14.68
CA ILE A 84 -24.65 -4.88 -15.86
C ILE A 84 -23.55 -5.19 -16.88
N ASN A 85 -23.90 -5.95 -17.92
CA ASN A 85 -23.04 -6.12 -19.09
C ASN A 85 -23.06 -4.84 -19.93
N ILE A 86 -22.02 -4.03 -19.74
CA ILE A 86 -21.90 -2.70 -20.35
C ILE A 86 -21.92 -2.78 -21.88
N SER A 87 -21.25 -3.78 -22.48
CA SER A 87 -21.19 -3.93 -23.93
C SER A 87 -22.55 -4.22 -24.58
N GLU A 88 -23.46 -4.87 -23.85
CA GLU A 88 -24.80 -5.24 -24.33
C GLU A 88 -25.89 -4.21 -23.99
N SER A 89 -25.57 -3.25 -23.11
CA SER A 89 -26.50 -2.18 -22.76
C SER A 89 -26.86 -1.33 -23.98
N LYS A 90 -28.17 -1.04 -24.16
CA LYS A 90 -28.64 -0.09 -25.17
C LYS A 90 -28.04 1.31 -24.98
N TYR A 91 -27.66 1.66 -23.75
CA TYR A 91 -27.08 2.96 -23.40
C TYR A 91 -25.61 3.08 -23.79
N ASN A 92 -24.91 1.97 -24.05
CA ASN A 92 -23.51 1.99 -24.45
C ASN A 92 -23.32 2.74 -25.78
N ASN A 93 -24.16 2.43 -26.79
CA ASN A 93 -24.11 3.13 -28.07
C ASN A 93 -24.42 4.62 -27.92
N ILE A 94 -25.39 4.97 -27.08
CA ILE A 94 -25.76 6.36 -26.79
C ILE A 94 -24.56 7.09 -26.18
N VAL A 95 -23.94 6.55 -25.13
CA VAL A 95 -22.77 7.16 -24.49
C VAL A 95 -21.62 7.33 -25.49
N LEU A 96 -21.36 6.34 -26.35
CA LEU A 96 -20.34 6.43 -27.41
C LEU A 96 -20.64 7.48 -28.48
N GLU A 97 -21.91 7.78 -28.76
CA GLU A 97 -22.29 8.89 -29.64
C GLU A 97 -21.96 10.25 -29.01
N TYR A 98 -22.21 10.41 -27.71
CA TYR A 98 -21.85 11.62 -26.97
C TYR A 98 -20.33 11.79 -26.85
N ASP A 99 -19.60 10.71 -26.64
CA ASP A 99 -18.13 10.67 -26.66
C ASP A 99 -17.56 11.19 -27.98
N LYS A 100 -18.13 10.74 -29.10
CA LYS A 100 -17.75 11.24 -30.44
C LYS A 100 -18.18 12.68 -30.70
N LYS A 101 -19.27 13.14 -30.07
CA LYS A 101 -19.84 14.47 -30.29
C LYS A 101 -18.97 15.59 -29.69
N TYR A 102 -18.32 15.34 -28.57
CA TYR A 102 -17.59 16.39 -27.83
C TYR A 102 -16.11 16.04 -27.67
N SER A 103 -15.24 16.97 -28.03
CA SER A 103 -13.78 16.80 -27.94
C SER A 103 -13.25 16.68 -26.50
N ARG A 104 -13.97 17.25 -25.52
CA ARG A 104 -13.63 17.23 -24.10
C ARG A 104 -14.44 16.23 -23.28
N TRP A 105 -15.08 15.27 -23.94
CA TRP A 105 -15.72 14.15 -23.27
C TRP A 105 -14.68 13.29 -22.56
N ASP A 106 -14.93 12.93 -21.30
CA ASP A 106 -14.06 12.02 -20.55
C ASP A 106 -14.56 10.58 -20.75
N SER A 107 -14.02 9.89 -21.75
CA SER A 107 -14.39 8.52 -22.08
C SER A 107 -14.12 7.53 -20.93
N SER A 108 -13.27 7.87 -19.95
CA SER A 108 -13.02 7.03 -18.77
C SER A 108 -14.25 6.88 -17.87
N ALA A 109 -15.23 7.79 -18.00
CA ALA A 109 -16.48 7.73 -17.26
C ALA A 109 -17.59 6.94 -18.00
N ASN A 110 -17.37 6.48 -19.24
CA ASN A 110 -18.41 5.87 -20.07
C ASN A 110 -19.08 4.66 -19.40
N SER A 111 -18.29 3.77 -18.80
CA SER A 111 -18.80 2.62 -18.05
C SER A 111 -19.70 3.05 -16.88
N SER A 112 -19.27 4.03 -16.10
CA SER A 112 -20.06 4.57 -14.99
C SER A 112 -21.33 5.28 -15.46
N LEU A 113 -21.28 5.96 -16.61
CA LEU A 113 -22.45 6.59 -17.22
C LEU A 113 -23.49 5.55 -17.67
N VAL A 114 -23.06 4.45 -18.29
CA VAL A 114 -23.95 3.33 -18.64
C VAL A 114 -24.61 2.75 -17.39
N ILE A 115 -23.85 2.52 -16.32
CA ILE A 115 -24.39 2.01 -15.04
C ILE A 115 -25.44 2.99 -14.48
N MET A 116 -25.17 4.29 -14.50
CA MET A 116 -26.12 5.32 -14.02
C MET A 116 -27.41 5.38 -14.84
N LEU A 117 -27.32 5.18 -16.16
CA LEU A 117 -28.46 5.17 -17.07
C LEU A 117 -29.32 3.91 -16.89
N GLU A 118 -28.69 2.74 -16.77
CA GLU A 118 -29.38 1.46 -16.52
C GLU A 118 -30.16 1.49 -15.19
N ASN A 119 -29.63 2.18 -14.18
CA ASN A 119 -30.29 2.32 -12.89
C ASN A 119 -31.27 3.51 -12.83
N GLY A 120 -31.51 4.23 -13.93
CA GLY A 120 -32.43 5.37 -13.97
C GLY A 120 -31.98 6.60 -13.16
N ILE A 121 -30.73 6.59 -12.67
CA ILE A 121 -30.15 7.70 -11.92
C ILE A 121 -29.90 8.88 -12.85
N LEU A 122 -29.42 8.59 -14.06
CA LEU A 122 -29.37 9.52 -15.19
C LEU A 122 -30.41 9.13 -16.25
N ASN A 123 -30.80 10.11 -17.06
CA ASN A 123 -31.46 9.89 -18.35
C ASN A 123 -30.62 10.41 -19.52
N GLU A 124 -30.95 9.96 -20.73
CA GLU A 124 -30.16 10.25 -21.95
C GLU A 124 -29.99 11.76 -22.21
N ASN A 125 -31.03 12.56 -21.96
CA ASN A 125 -30.98 14.00 -22.20
C ASN A 125 -30.00 14.71 -21.26
N GLU A 126 -29.80 14.18 -20.06
CA GLU A 126 -28.87 14.71 -19.08
C GLU A 126 -27.41 14.57 -19.52
N LEU A 127 -27.09 13.71 -20.48
CA LEU A 127 -25.73 13.62 -21.05
C LEU A 127 -25.31 14.91 -21.77
N ASN A 128 -26.25 15.66 -22.35
CA ASN A 128 -25.95 16.98 -22.94
C ASN A 128 -25.50 18.00 -21.89
N ASN A 129 -25.76 17.74 -20.61
CA ASN A 129 -25.46 18.66 -19.53
C ASN A 129 -24.08 18.42 -18.90
N PHE A 130 -23.25 17.54 -19.46
CA PHE A 130 -21.87 17.28 -19.00
C PHE A 130 -20.88 18.28 -19.59
N ILE A 131 -21.14 18.77 -20.81
CA ILE A 131 -20.30 19.73 -21.51
C ILE A 131 -21.16 20.91 -21.95
N VAL A 132 -20.68 22.11 -21.67
CA VAL A 132 -21.27 23.35 -22.20
C VAL A 132 -20.32 23.97 -23.22
N ILE A 133 -20.90 24.53 -24.27
CA ILE A 133 -20.17 25.30 -25.28
C ILE A 133 -20.32 26.77 -24.90
N ASP A 134 -19.20 27.44 -24.65
CA ASP A 134 -19.22 28.86 -24.34
C ASP A 134 -19.49 29.72 -25.60
N LYS A 135 -19.67 31.03 -25.40
CA LYS A 135 -19.91 32.00 -26.48
C LYS A 135 -18.83 32.06 -27.56
N ASN A 136 -17.65 31.49 -27.30
CA ASN A 136 -16.52 31.42 -28.22
C ASN A 136 -16.39 30.04 -28.88
N ASN A 137 -17.45 29.21 -28.83
CA ASN A 137 -17.47 27.82 -29.30
C ASN A 137 -16.46 26.91 -28.59
N LYS A 138 -16.06 27.21 -27.36
CA LYS A 138 -15.16 26.37 -26.59
C LYS A 138 -15.94 25.49 -25.62
N GLU A 139 -15.66 24.19 -25.68
CA GLU A 139 -16.20 23.21 -24.75
C GLU A 139 -15.61 23.37 -23.35
N GLN A 140 -16.47 23.26 -22.34
CA GLN A 140 -16.12 23.26 -20.92
C GLN A 140 -16.84 22.12 -20.22
N ILE A 141 -16.10 21.34 -19.44
CA ILE A 141 -16.66 20.30 -18.58
C ILE A 141 -17.38 20.98 -17.42
N ARG A 142 -18.63 20.59 -17.17
CA ARG A 142 -19.40 21.11 -16.04
C ARG A 142 -18.96 20.45 -14.74
N ALA A 143 -18.96 21.23 -13.67
CA ALA A 143 -18.86 20.72 -12.30
C ALA A 143 -20.22 20.18 -11.82
N LEU A 144 -20.16 19.27 -10.85
CA LEU A 144 -21.32 18.80 -10.09
C LEU A 144 -21.87 19.94 -9.23
N SER A 145 -23.20 20.11 -9.23
CA SER A 145 -23.88 21.12 -8.39
C SER A 145 -24.63 20.52 -7.20
N ASN A 146 -24.95 21.36 -6.19
CA ASN A 146 -25.68 20.95 -4.98
C ASN A 146 -27.06 20.32 -5.28
N GLU A 147 -27.81 20.86 -6.26
CA GLU A 147 -29.09 20.27 -6.66
C GLU A 147 -28.93 18.91 -7.37
N GLU A 148 -27.84 18.73 -8.13
CA GLU A 148 -27.58 17.51 -8.89
C GLU A 148 -27.16 16.37 -7.96
N ILE A 149 -26.23 16.63 -7.02
CA ILE A 149 -25.86 15.62 -6.02
C ILE A 149 -27.05 15.22 -5.13
N SER A 150 -27.92 16.18 -4.81
CA SER A 150 -29.12 15.90 -4.02
C SER A 150 -30.07 14.94 -4.74
N LEU A 151 -30.34 15.20 -6.03
CA LEU A 151 -31.16 14.29 -6.83
C LEU A 151 -30.51 12.92 -6.99
N PHE A 152 -29.20 12.86 -7.30
CA PHE A 152 -28.52 11.58 -7.50
C PHE A 152 -28.52 10.72 -6.24
N LEU A 153 -28.28 11.29 -5.07
CA LEU A 153 -28.29 10.53 -3.82
C LEU A 153 -29.70 10.05 -3.44
N VAL A 154 -30.77 10.81 -3.73
CA VAL A 154 -32.15 10.33 -3.56
C VAL A 154 -32.42 9.10 -4.42
N LYS A 155 -31.98 9.12 -5.68
CA LYS A 155 -32.16 8.01 -6.61
C LYS A 155 -31.32 6.79 -6.24
N ILE A 156 -30.07 7.00 -5.83
CA ILE A 156 -29.18 5.93 -5.35
C ILE A 156 -29.77 5.23 -4.11
N ASP A 157 -30.42 5.98 -3.22
CA ASP A 157 -31.09 5.42 -2.03
C ASP A 157 -32.46 4.80 -2.34
N GLY A 158 -32.98 4.95 -3.57
CA GLY A 158 -34.31 4.46 -3.96
C GLY A 158 -35.45 5.14 -3.20
N LYS A 159 -35.31 6.43 -2.88
CA LYS A 159 -36.28 7.20 -2.07
C LYS A 159 -37.17 8.12 -2.89
N GLU A 160 -37.18 8.01 -4.20
CA GLU A 160 -37.92 8.90 -5.10
C GLU A 160 -39.41 8.98 -4.72
N ASP A 161 -40.05 7.85 -4.43
CA ASP A 161 -41.46 7.82 -4.05
C ASP A 161 -41.73 8.52 -2.72
N ILE A 162 -40.85 8.35 -1.73
CA ILE A 162 -40.96 9.02 -0.44
C ILE A 162 -40.80 10.53 -0.62
N VAL A 163 -39.78 10.94 -1.37
CA VAL A 163 -39.48 12.36 -1.64
C VAL A 163 -40.61 13.00 -2.45
N ASN A 164 -41.14 12.31 -3.45
CA ASN A 164 -42.23 12.81 -4.30
C ASN A 164 -43.53 13.02 -3.52
N ASN A 165 -43.78 12.26 -2.47
CA ASN A 165 -44.98 12.38 -1.63
C ASN A 165 -44.77 13.28 -0.39
N MET A 166 -43.55 13.72 -0.13
CA MET A 166 -43.24 14.56 1.03
C MET A 166 -43.74 16.00 0.82
N SER A 167 -44.30 16.57 1.88
CA SER A 167 -44.68 17.99 1.95
C SER A 167 -43.71 18.72 2.87
N PHE A 168 -43.24 19.89 2.43
CA PHE A 168 -42.31 20.72 3.20
C PHE A 168 -43.00 22.00 3.64
N GLN A 169 -42.84 22.37 4.92
CA GLN A 169 -43.41 23.60 5.49
C GLN A 169 -42.44 24.80 5.40
N LYS A 170 -41.17 24.54 5.09
CA LYS A 170 -40.11 25.52 4.90
C LYS A 170 -40.01 25.90 3.42
N THR A 171 -39.62 27.15 3.15
CA THR A 171 -39.28 27.61 1.80
C THR A 171 -37.85 28.12 1.77
N PHE A 172 -37.03 27.68 0.81
CA PHE A 172 -35.70 28.24 0.58
C PHE A 172 -35.81 29.65 -0.02
N LYS A 173 -34.94 30.57 0.42
CA LYS A 173 -34.87 31.94 -0.09
C LYS A 173 -34.53 31.98 -1.58
N ASP A 174 -33.74 31.01 -2.04
CA ASP A 174 -33.28 30.81 -3.41
C ASP A 174 -33.99 29.61 -4.08
N GLU A 175 -35.20 29.25 -3.66
CA GLU A 175 -35.97 28.15 -4.25
C GLU A 175 -36.16 28.31 -5.76
N ASN A 176 -36.40 29.54 -6.23
CA ASN A 176 -36.59 29.83 -7.65
C ASN A 176 -35.34 29.54 -8.51
N ASP A 177 -34.16 29.44 -7.88
CA ASP A 177 -32.93 29.07 -8.57
C ASP A 177 -32.79 27.54 -8.68
N ILE A 178 -33.56 26.76 -7.92
CA ILE A 178 -33.55 25.29 -7.99
C ILE A 178 -34.31 24.84 -9.24
N SER A 179 -33.74 23.91 -10.00
CA SER A 179 -34.48 23.31 -11.11
C SER A 179 -35.77 22.61 -10.60
N PRO A 180 -36.95 22.81 -11.25
CA PRO A 180 -38.23 22.34 -10.72
C PRO A 180 -38.29 20.85 -10.37
N ASP A 181 -37.59 20.01 -11.12
CA ASP A 181 -37.49 18.56 -10.93
C ASP A 181 -36.62 18.15 -9.72
N LYS A 182 -35.83 19.08 -9.16
CA LYS A 182 -34.87 18.84 -8.08
C LYS A 182 -35.30 19.42 -6.73
N VAL A 183 -36.32 20.28 -6.71
CA VAL A 183 -36.79 21.00 -5.51
C VAL A 183 -37.02 20.05 -4.32
N LYS A 184 -37.80 18.98 -4.53
CA LYS A 184 -38.10 18.03 -3.45
C LYS A 184 -36.88 17.25 -2.97
N ALA A 185 -35.96 16.90 -3.86
CA ALA A 185 -34.71 16.25 -3.49
C ALA A 185 -33.81 17.16 -2.64
N CYS A 186 -33.75 18.45 -2.99
CA CYS A 186 -33.02 19.47 -2.22
C CYS A 186 -33.60 19.61 -0.81
N TYR A 187 -34.93 19.71 -0.68
CA TYR A 187 -35.59 19.74 0.63
C TYR A 187 -35.35 18.47 1.45
N TYR A 188 -35.43 17.30 0.82
CA TYR A 188 -35.18 16.05 1.52
C TYR A 188 -33.75 16.01 2.06
N MET A 189 -32.75 16.32 1.23
CA MET A 189 -31.34 16.31 1.63
C MET A 189 -30.98 17.38 2.67
N ASP A 190 -31.66 18.54 2.66
CA ASP A 190 -31.60 19.54 3.73
C ASP A 190 -32.18 18.98 5.04
N SER A 191 -33.35 18.34 4.98
CA SER A 191 -34.06 17.83 6.16
C SER A 191 -33.28 16.75 6.93
N ILE A 192 -32.48 15.94 6.21
CA ILE A 192 -31.61 14.91 6.80
C ILE A 192 -30.17 15.38 6.97
N ASN A 193 -29.90 16.67 6.78
CA ASN A 193 -28.62 17.35 7.01
C ASN A 193 -27.44 16.77 6.18
N ILE A 194 -27.72 16.16 5.02
CA ILE A 194 -26.69 15.66 4.09
C ILE A 194 -26.18 16.79 3.20
N VAL A 195 -27.10 17.56 2.61
CA VAL A 195 -26.80 18.80 1.87
C VAL A 195 -27.55 19.95 2.55
N PRO A 196 -27.03 20.49 3.66
CA PRO A 196 -27.75 21.49 4.44
C PRO A 196 -27.71 22.87 3.76
N SER A 197 -28.85 23.55 3.79
CA SER A 197 -28.97 24.98 3.55
C SER A 197 -28.36 25.79 4.70
N LYS A 198 -27.89 26.99 4.39
CA LYS A 198 -27.40 27.95 5.38
C LYS A 198 -28.33 29.16 5.41
N ASP A 199 -28.90 29.45 6.58
CA ASP A 199 -29.85 30.57 6.78
C ASP A 199 -31.01 30.55 5.76
N ASP A 200 -31.54 29.34 5.49
CA ASP A 200 -32.57 29.04 4.49
C ASP A 200 -32.17 29.32 3.02
N THR A 201 -30.87 29.43 2.73
CA THR A 201 -30.32 29.52 1.38
C THR A 201 -29.62 28.20 1.01
N PHE A 202 -30.08 27.54 -0.06
CA PHE A 202 -29.63 26.20 -0.44
C PHE A 202 -28.42 26.19 -1.39
N LEU A 203 -28.22 27.26 -2.16
CA LEU A 203 -27.17 27.42 -3.17
C LEU A 203 -27.18 26.31 -4.23
N PRO A 204 -28.30 26.12 -4.97
CA PRO A 204 -28.51 24.94 -5.84
C PRO A 204 -27.48 24.80 -6.96
N LYS A 205 -27.04 25.92 -7.55
CA LYS A 205 -26.11 25.93 -8.70
C LYS A 205 -24.64 25.95 -8.30
N ASN A 206 -24.32 26.05 -7.01
CA ASN A 206 -22.93 26.08 -6.56
C ASN A 206 -22.23 24.76 -6.89
N ALA A 207 -21.01 24.88 -7.42
CA ALA A 207 -20.16 23.75 -7.70
C ALA A 207 -19.67 23.10 -6.39
N VAL A 208 -19.73 21.77 -6.35
CA VAL A 208 -19.32 20.97 -5.19
C VAL A 208 -17.81 20.78 -5.22
N THR A 209 -17.11 21.17 -4.15
CA THR A 209 -15.68 20.88 -3.98
C THR A 209 -15.46 19.44 -3.53
N ARG A 210 -14.25 18.92 -3.73
CA ARG A 210 -13.88 17.56 -3.31
C ARG A 210 -14.04 17.36 -1.80
N ALA A 211 -13.68 18.35 -0.98
CA ALA A 211 -13.89 18.31 0.47
C ALA A 211 -15.38 18.27 0.85
N ASN A 212 -16.19 19.10 0.20
CA ASN A 212 -17.64 19.11 0.47
C ASN A 212 -18.30 17.81 0.01
N LEU A 213 -17.88 17.25 -1.13
CA LEU A 213 -18.36 15.93 -1.57
C LEU A 213 -18.01 14.83 -0.57
N ALA A 214 -16.79 14.82 0.00
CA ALA A 214 -16.41 13.85 1.02
C ALA A 214 -17.32 13.93 2.26
N ILE A 215 -17.63 15.13 2.74
CA ILE A 215 -18.59 15.34 3.86
C ILE A 215 -19.98 14.81 3.49
N ILE A 216 -20.48 15.16 2.30
CA ILE A 216 -21.80 14.73 1.81
C ILE A 216 -21.88 13.20 1.78
N LEU A 217 -20.88 12.53 1.20
CA LEU A 217 -20.87 11.07 1.06
C LEU A 217 -20.71 10.37 2.41
N ASP A 218 -19.91 10.91 3.32
CA ASP A 218 -19.76 10.36 4.67
C ASP A 218 -21.08 10.38 5.44
N LYS A 219 -21.77 11.52 5.42
CA LYS A 219 -23.11 11.65 6.01
C LYS A 219 -24.12 10.73 5.35
N PHE A 220 -24.09 10.62 4.03
CA PHE A 220 -24.98 9.73 3.28
C PHE A 220 -24.78 8.26 3.63
N LEU A 221 -23.53 7.79 3.72
CA LEU A 221 -23.23 6.41 4.13
C LEU A 221 -23.69 6.14 5.58
N GLN A 222 -23.50 7.09 6.48
CA GLN A 222 -24.00 6.99 7.86
C GLN A 222 -25.53 6.94 7.93
N TYR A 223 -26.22 7.72 7.11
CA TYR A 223 -27.69 7.77 7.10
C TYR A 223 -28.33 6.51 6.52
N THR A 224 -27.78 6.01 5.42
CA THR A 224 -28.38 4.92 4.64
C THR A 224 -28.07 3.52 5.19
N ASN A 225 -27.15 3.40 6.17
CA ASN A 225 -26.59 2.13 6.61
C ASN A 225 -26.20 1.24 5.40
N ILE A 226 -25.63 1.85 4.36
CA ILE A 226 -25.04 1.10 3.27
C ILE A 226 -23.83 0.37 3.86
N ASP A 227 -24.06 -0.87 4.30
CA ASP A 227 -23.01 -1.83 4.53
C ASP A 227 -22.38 -2.13 3.17
N LEU A 228 -21.21 -1.54 2.93
CA LEU A 228 -20.28 -2.05 1.93
C LEU A 228 -19.77 -3.40 2.46
N ASN A 229 -20.64 -4.41 2.46
CA ASN A 229 -20.26 -5.79 2.68
C ASN A 229 -19.18 -6.07 1.64
N VAL A 230 -17.94 -6.24 2.11
CA VAL A 230 -16.92 -6.98 1.34
C VAL A 230 -17.34 -8.45 1.41
N GLN A 231 -18.47 -8.77 0.81
CA GLN A 231 -18.74 -10.09 0.28
C GLN A 231 -18.50 -10.00 -1.22
N THR A 232 -17.36 -10.54 -1.58
CA THR A 232 -17.15 -11.28 -2.82
C THR A 232 -18.45 -11.90 -3.35
N ASN A 233 -18.64 -11.80 -4.67
CA ASN A 233 -19.66 -12.41 -5.52
C ASN A 233 -20.91 -11.53 -5.77
N ASN A 234 -21.34 -11.21 -6.98
CA ASN A 234 -20.86 -11.49 -8.32
C ASN A 234 -21.25 -10.25 -9.13
N PHE A 235 -20.29 -9.38 -9.48
CA PHE A 235 -20.32 -8.77 -10.81
C PHE A 235 -20.25 -9.95 -11.78
N GLU A 236 -20.52 -9.78 -13.07
CA GLU A 236 -19.76 -10.58 -14.01
C GLU A 236 -18.28 -10.28 -13.75
N TYR A 237 -17.68 -11.07 -12.85
CA TYR A 237 -16.36 -10.91 -12.32
C TYR A 237 -15.45 -11.26 -13.49
N LEU A 238 -15.01 -10.25 -14.22
CA LEU A 238 -13.80 -10.37 -15.03
C LEU A 238 -12.64 -10.54 -14.06
N ASP A 239 -12.49 -11.77 -13.58
CA ASP A 239 -11.36 -12.38 -12.91
C ASP A 239 -10.48 -11.45 -12.05
N TYR A 240 -10.98 -11.12 -10.85
CA TYR A 240 -10.34 -10.26 -9.84
C TYR A 240 -9.19 -10.94 -9.04
N ASN A 241 -8.60 -12.02 -9.56
CA ASN A 241 -7.32 -12.54 -9.07
C ASN A 241 -6.29 -12.74 -10.20
N ASN A 242 -6.57 -12.26 -11.40
CA ASN A 242 -5.70 -12.49 -12.53
C ASN A 242 -4.60 -11.43 -12.62
N ILE A 243 -3.57 -11.60 -11.80
CA ILE A 243 -2.23 -11.13 -12.18
C ILE A 243 -1.84 -11.96 -13.40
N GLN A 244 -2.07 -11.40 -14.60
CA GLN A 244 -1.70 -12.05 -15.85
C GLN A 244 -0.41 -11.44 -16.36
N THR A 245 0.60 -12.29 -16.49
CA THR A 245 1.83 -11.92 -17.18
C THR A 245 1.73 -12.29 -18.65
N ARG A 246 1.96 -11.32 -19.54
CA ARG A 246 1.85 -11.49 -21.00
C ARG A 246 3.11 -10.97 -21.69
N PHE A 247 3.58 -11.71 -22.69
CA PHE A 247 4.60 -11.22 -23.61
C PHE A 247 3.92 -10.47 -24.75
N VAL A 248 4.36 -9.25 -25.00
CA VAL A 248 3.72 -8.34 -25.95
C VAL A 248 4.76 -7.55 -26.74
N THR A 249 4.34 -7.04 -27.90
CA THR A 249 5.06 -5.96 -28.57
C THR A 249 4.34 -4.64 -28.29
N ILE A 250 5.05 -3.64 -27.78
CA ILE A 250 4.50 -2.30 -27.52
C ILE A 250 4.47 -1.56 -28.84
N GLU A 251 3.29 -1.30 -29.41
CA GLU A 251 3.17 -0.61 -30.70
C GLU A 251 3.16 0.91 -30.56
N LYS A 252 2.50 1.44 -29.52
CA LYS A 252 2.42 2.88 -29.24
C LYS A 252 2.35 3.16 -27.75
N ILE A 253 2.83 4.33 -27.36
CA ILE A 253 2.86 4.81 -25.98
C ILE A 253 2.09 6.13 -25.94
N PHE A 254 1.17 6.24 -24.99
CA PHE A 254 0.41 7.45 -24.71
C PHE A 254 0.85 7.95 -23.33
N ASP A 255 2.09 8.46 -23.29
CA ASP A 255 2.78 8.97 -22.10
C ASP A 255 1.93 9.94 -21.26
N LYS A 256 1.22 10.87 -21.91
CA LYS A 256 0.34 11.85 -21.24
C LYS A 256 -0.89 11.25 -20.58
N ASN A 257 -1.29 10.04 -20.98
CA ASN A 257 -2.48 9.36 -20.49
C ASN A 257 -2.13 8.09 -19.71
N PHE A 258 -0.85 7.90 -19.35
CA PHE A 258 -0.33 6.70 -18.69
C PHE A 258 -0.93 5.42 -19.27
N SER A 259 -0.82 5.23 -20.59
CA SER A 259 -1.34 4.02 -21.26
C SER A 259 -0.43 3.59 -22.40
N ILE A 260 -0.47 2.30 -22.74
CA ILE A 260 0.27 1.73 -23.86
C ILE A 260 -0.64 0.88 -24.75
N GLN A 261 -0.42 0.95 -26.07
CA GLN A 261 -0.99 0.05 -27.04
C GLN A 261 -0.03 -1.12 -27.26
N VAL A 262 -0.52 -2.33 -27.07
CA VAL A 262 0.26 -3.56 -27.17
C VAL A 262 -0.36 -4.54 -28.17
N LYS A 263 0.47 -5.29 -28.86
CA LYS A 263 0.09 -6.38 -29.75
C LYS A 263 0.30 -7.73 -29.05
N ILE A 264 -0.74 -8.55 -29.05
CA ILE A 264 -0.75 -9.91 -28.48
C ILE A 264 -1.19 -10.85 -29.59
N GLY A 265 -0.26 -11.63 -30.15
CA GLY A 265 -0.52 -12.41 -31.37
C GLY A 265 -0.90 -11.50 -32.55
N ASN A 266 -2.11 -11.69 -33.10
CA ASN A 266 -2.66 -10.86 -34.19
C ASN A 266 -3.58 -9.73 -33.72
N GLU A 267 -3.87 -9.64 -32.42
CA GLU A 267 -4.77 -8.63 -31.86
C GLU A 267 -3.99 -7.46 -31.25
N THR A 268 -4.61 -6.29 -31.27
CA THR A 268 -4.06 -5.07 -30.68
C THR A 268 -5.00 -4.54 -29.60
N LYS A 269 -4.46 -4.22 -28.42
CA LYS A 269 -5.22 -3.70 -27.27
C LYS A 269 -4.50 -2.54 -26.61
N ILE A 270 -5.26 -1.63 -25.99
CA ILE A 270 -4.72 -0.51 -25.20
C ILE A 270 -4.97 -0.80 -23.73
N TYR A 271 -3.92 -0.67 -22.91
CA TYR A 271 -4.02 -0.81 -21.46
C TYR A 271 -3.59 0.49 -20.76
N PRO A 272 -4.31 0.93 -19.72
CA PRO A 272 -3.77 1.89 -18.76
C PRO A 272 -2.60 1.28 -18.00
N VAL A 273 -1.65 2.12 -17.61
CA VAL A 273 -0.46 1.82 -16.81
C VAL A 273 -0.63 2.53 -15.48
N GLU A 274 -0.47 1.79 -14.38
CA GLU A 274 -0.46 2.35 -13.03
C GLU A 274 0.65 3.40 -12.92
N GLU A 275 0.41 4.50 -12.21
CA GLU A 275 1.40 5.58 -12.21
C GLU A 275 2.72 5.18 -11.53
N ASN A 276 2.65 4.33 -10.51
CA ASN A 276 3.77 3.69 -9.84
C ASN A 276 4.11 2.31 -10.42
N ALA A 277 3.67 2.01 -11.64
CA ALA A 277 3.98 0.74 -12.29
C ALA A 277 5.50 0.52 -12.30
N PHE A 278 5.93 -0.69 -11.97
CA PHE A 278 7.34 -1.03 -12.01
C PHE A 278 7.77 -1.20 -13.46
N ILE A 279 8.47 -0.21 -14.00
CA ILE A 279 8.94 -0.23 -15.38
C ILE A 279 10.42 -0.57 -15.39
N TYR A 280 10.78 -1.57 -16.19
CA TYR A 280 12.14 -2.04 -16.38
C TYR A 280 12.48 -2.05 -17.86
N ILE A 281 13.71 -1.66 -18.20
CA ILE A 281 14.30 -1.82 -19.53
C ILE A 281 15.58 -2.62 -19.34
N ASP A 282 15.60 -3.83 -19.85
CA ASP A 282 16.65 -4.82 -19.66
C ASP A 282 17.00 -5.01 -18.17
N GLY A 283 15.97 -5.06 -17.33
CA GLY A 283 16.11 -5.21 -15.87
C GLY A 283 16.49 -3.93 -15.12
N ILE A 284 16.66 -2.78 -15.80
CA ILE A 284 16.95 -1.48 -15.17
C ILE A 284 15.64 -0.74 -14.93
N SER A 285 15.37 -0.31 -13.69
CA SER A 285 14.20 0.52 -13.38
C SER A 285 14.23 1.79 -14.23
N SER A 286 13.10 2.09 -14.86
CA SER A 286 12.95 3.16 -15.83
C SER A 286 11.57 3.79 -15.69
N ASP A 287 11.28 4.73 -16.58
CA ASP A 287 10.01 5.43 -16.68
C ASP A 287 9.29 5.08 -17.98
N LEU A 288 7.97 5.26 -18.00
CA LEU A 288 7.15 5.01 -19.19
C LEU A 288 7.61 5.84 -20.39
N ALA A 289 8.14 7.04 -20.13
CA ALA A 289 8.69 7.94 -21.14
C ALA A 289 9.91 7.36 -21.90
N ASN A 290 10.62 6.41 -21.30
CA ASN A 290 11.82 5.79 -21.87
C ASN A 290 11.52 4.50 -22.64
N VAL A 291 10.29 3.99 -22.53
CA VAL A 291 9.78 2.87 -23.33
C VAL A 291 9.71 3.33 -24.79
N LYS A 292 10.13 2.48 -25.74
CA LYS A 292 10.09 2.81 -27.17
C LYS A 292 9.04 1.99 -27.91
N PRO A 293 8.34 2.57 -28.91
CA PRO A 293 7.52 1.79 -29.84
C PRO A 293 8.33 0.66 -30.50
N ASN A 294 7.66 -0.45 -30.77
CA ASN A 294 8.18 -1.73 -31.25
C ASN A 294 9.08 -2.51 -30.29
N SER A 295 9.12 -2.14 -29.00
CA SER A 295 9.84 -2.92 -27.98
C SER A 295 9.06 -4.16 -27.58
N ASN A 296 9.76 -5.28 -27.36
CA ASN A 296 9.17 -6.50 -26.80
C ASN A 296 9.25 -6.44 -25.28
N ALA A 297 8.13 -6.70 -24.62
CA ALA A 297 8.01 -6.56 -23.17
C ALA A 297 7.22 -7.72 -22.55
N GLU A 298 7.56 -8.04 -21.33
CA GLU A 298 6.73 -8.82 -20.42
C GLU A 298 5.95 -7.83 -19.55
N ILE A 299 4.62 -7.81 -19.67
CA ILE A 299 3.76 -6.94 -18.88
C ILE A 299 3.00 -7.76 -17.85
N THR A 300 2.85 -7.21 -16.65
CA THR A 300 1.97 -7.74 -15.62
C THR A 300 0.74 -6.86 -15.55
N ILE A 301 -0.41 -7.45 -15.85
CA ILE A 301 -1.71 -6.79 -15.81
C ILE A 301 -2.42 -7.28 -14.56
N LYS A 302 -2.88 -6.35 -13.74
CA LYS A 302 -3.76 -6.59 -12.60
C LYS A 302 -4.96 -5.66 -12.74
N ASP A 303 -6.17 -6.20 -12.66
CA ASP A 303 -7.41 -5.42 -12.76
C ASP A 303 -7.51 -4.60 -14.06
N ASN A 304 -7.03 -5.16 -15.20
CA ASN A 304 -6.90 -4.49 -16.51
C ASN A 304 -6.00 -3.24 -16.55
N ILE A 305 -5.20 -3.02 -15.50
CA ILE A 305 -4.20 -1.97 -15.41
C ILE A 305 -2.82 -2.65 -15.37
N ILE A 306 -1.86 -2.11 -16.12
CA ILE A 306 -0.50 -2.61 -16.10
C ILE A 306 0.19 -2.07 -14.84
N ASN A 307 0.64 -2.96 -13.97
CA ASN A 307 1.41 -2.60 -12.77
C ASN A 307 2.91 -2.89 -12.90
N LYS A 308 3.32 -3.61 -13.96
CA LYS A 308 4.73 -3.82 -14.31
C LYS A 308 4.91 -3.91 -15.82
N ILE A 309 5.95 -3.25 -16.33
CA ILE A 309 6.44 -3.39 -17.71
C ILE A 309 7.90 -3.79 -17.63
N ASP A 310 8.28 -4.91 -18.23
CA ASP A 310 9.69 -5.33 -18.31
C ASP A 310 10.07 -5.49 -19.79
N ILE A 311 10.64 -4.44 -20.37
CA ILE A 311 11.19 -4.47 -21.72
C ILE A 311 12.44 -5.32 -21.69
N LYS A 312 12.51 -6.34 -22.54
CA LYS A 312 13.75 -7.11 -22.72
C LYS A 312 14.16 -6.98 -24.18
N SER A 313 15.20 -6.20 -24.44
CA SER A 313 15.75 -5.94 -25.76
C SER A 313 16.25 -7.21 -26.47
N ASN A 314 16.47 -8.29 -25.71
CA ASN A 314 16.85 -9.61 -26.22
C ASN A 314 15.67 -10.58 -26.47
N LEU A 315 14.41 -10.19 -26.16
CA LEU A 315 13.23 -10.98 -26.48
C LEU A 315 13.00 -10.97 -28.00
N LYS A 316 13.14 -12.12 -28.65
CA LYS A 316 12.55 -12.37 -29.98
C LYS A 316 11.18 -13.01 -29.78
N ILE A 317 10.11 -12.24 -29.99
CA ILE A 317 8.75 -12.80 -30.05
C ILE A 317 8.61 -13.47 -31.41
N ASN A 318 9.04 -14.73 -31.49
CA ASN A 318 8.58 -15.62 -32.54
C ASN A 318 7.40 -16.38 -31.94
N ASN A 319 6.22 -16.18 -32.52
CA ASN A 319 5.01 -16.97 -32.25
C ASN A 319 5.37 -18.44 -32.10
N ILE A 320 5.26 -19.00 -30.89
CA ILE A 320 4.94 -20.40 -30.56
C ILE A 320 4.68 -20.43 -29.06
N GLU A 321 3.50 -20.91 -28.68
CA GLU A 321 3.20 -21.41 -27.35
C GLU A 321 4.20 -22.52 -27.00
N ASP A 322 4.92 -22.42 -25.88
CA ASP A 322 5.55 -23.62 -25.31
C ASP A 322 5.57 -23.53 -23.78
N ASN A 323 4.51 -24.07 -23.20
CA ASN A 323 4.17 -24.02 -21.77
C ASN A 323 5.00 -24.95 -20.88
N ASN A 324 6.23 -25.36 -21.21
CA ASN A 324 6.91 -26.44 -20.45
C ASN A 324 8.46 -26.42 -20.35
N SER A 325 9.15 -25.28 -20.52
CA SER A 325 10.62 -25.24 -20.31
C SER A 325 11.02 -24.65 -18.95
N GLU A 326 11.70 -25.45 -18.13
CA GLU A 326 12.25 -25.07 -16.82
C GLU A 326 13.74 -24.69 -16.97
N LYS A 327 14.26 -23.74 -16.18
CA LYS A 327 15.66 -23.28 -16.26
C LYS A 327 16.38 -23.39 -14.92
N ILE A 328 17.51 -24.09 -14.90
CA ILE A 328 18.42 -24.21 -13.75
C ILE A 328 19.67 -23.38 -14.03
N TYR A 329 20.26 -22.78 -12.99
CA TYR A 329 21.48 -21.98 -13.11
C TYR A 329 22.40 -22.27 -11.93
N GLY A 330 23.71 -22.37 -12.18
CA GLY A 330 24.67 -22.56 -11.11
C GLY A 330 26.06 -22.92 -11.62
N ILE A 331 26.89 -23.39 -10.69
CA ILE A 331 28.28 -23.77 -10.98
C ILE A 331 28.31 -25.26 -11.31
N ILE A 332 28.92 -25.61 -12.43
CA ILE A 332 29.14 -26.99 -12.81
C ILE A 332 30.10 -27.63 -11.81
N LYS A 333 29.64 -28.62 -11.05
CA LYS A 333 30.47 -29.36 -10.08
C LYS A 333 30.81 -30.77 -10.51
N ASN A 334 29.89 -31.44 -11.21
CA ASN A 334 30.10 -32.80 -11.71
C ASN A 334 29.79 -32.82 -13.20
N ILE A 335 30.63 -33.48 -13.99
CA ILE A 335 30.37 -33.74 -15.42
C ILE A 335 30.51 -35.25 -15.63
N SER A 336 29.47 -35.88 -16.17
CA SER A 336 29.52 -37.25 -16.69
C SER A 336 29.07 -37.28 -18.14
N ASP A 337 29.22 -38.44 -18.79
CA ASP A 337 28.81 -38.62 -20.19
C ASP A 337 27.29 -38.43 -20.40
N ASP A 338 26.49 -38.60 -19.34
CA ASP A 338 25.03 -38.65 -19.37
C ASP A 338 24.35 -37.66 -18.42
N SER A 339 25.11 -36.91 -17.61
CA SER A 339 24.55 -35.97 -16.65
C SER A 339 25.48 -34.80 -16.33
N ILE A 340 24.89 -33.72 -15.82
CA ILE A 340 25.62 -32.57 -15.30
C ILE A 340 25.14 -32.21 -13.90
N GLY A 341 26.08 -32.04 -12.97
CA GLY A 341 25.84 -31.58 -11.62
C GLY A 341 25.92 -30.07 -11.54
N ILE A 342 24.80 -29.40 -11.28
CA ILE A 342 24.75 -27.95 -11.07
C ILE A 342 24.61 -27.67 -9.58
N SER A 343 25.62 -27.00 -9.01
CA SER A 343 25.59 -26.53 -7.62
C SER A 343 24.92 -25.17 -7.52
N TYR A 344 23.99 -25.06 -6.56
CA TYR A 344 23.35 -23.83 -6.12
C TYR A 344 23.00 -23.94 -4.63
N LYS A 345 22.60 -22.83 -3.99
CA LYS A 345 22.23 -22.80 -2.56
C LYS A 345 20.72 -22.60 -2.44
N GLU A 346 20.06 -23.44 -1.65
CA GLU A 346 18.64 -23.27 -1.27
C GLU A 346 18.51 -22.63 0.13
N VAL A 347 17.35 -22.02 0.35
CA VAL A 347 16.94 -21.41 1.62
C VAL A 347 15.83 -22.28 2.21
N ASP A 348 15.80 -22.43 3.54
CA ASP A 348 14.66 -23.05 4.20
C ASP A 348 13.44 -22.10 4.24
N ASP A 349 12.28 -22.64 4.64
CA ASP A 349 10.99 -21.92 4.71
C ASP A 349 11.02 -20.67 5.61
N ASN A 350 12.09 -20.49 6.41
CA ASN A 350 12.25 -19.38 7.34
C ASN A 350 13.27 -18.33 6.85
N GLY A 351 13.76 -18.46 5.61
CA GLY A 351 14.73 -17.51 5.06
C GLY A 351 16.16 -17.75 5.55
N PHE A 352 16.45 -18.88 6.21
CA PHE A 352 17.79 -19.22 6.69
C PHE A 352 18.50 -20.22 5.76
N TYR A 353 19.83 -20.07 5.70
CA TYR A 353 20.73 -20.87 4.85
C TYR A 353 20.62 -22.36 5.16
N SER A 354 20.15 -23.16 4.20
CA SER A 354 19.86 -24.57 4.51
C SER A 354 20.98 -25.54 4.13
N LYS A 355 21.66 -25.41 2.96
CA LYS A 355 22.92 -26.12 2.55
C LYS A 355 23.20 -25.95 1.05
N GLU A 356 24.44 -26.18 0.61
CA GLU A 356 24.78 -26.30 -0.82
C GLU A 356 24.12 -27.56 -1.40
N LYS A 357 23.32 -27.40 -2.45
CA LYS A 357 22.63 -28.49 -3.15
C LYS A 357 23.23 -28.64 -4.53
N ILE A 358 23.37 -29.89 -4.96
CA ILE A 358 23.86 -30.23 -6.29
C ILE A 358 22.75 -31.04 -6.97
N ASP A 359 22.12 -30.45 -7.98
CA ASP A 359 21.19 -31.20 -8.82
C ASP A 359 21.95 -31.90 -9.92
N ILE A 360 21.79 -33.22 -9.99
CA ILE A 360 22.32 -34.05 -11.05
C ILE A 360 21.25 -34.14 -12.14
N ILE A 361 21.49 -33.46 -13.26
CA ILE A 361 20.54 -33.30 -14.35
C ILE A 361 20.96 -34.24 -15.49
N PRO A 362 20.12 -35.20 -15.90
CA PRO A 362 20.41 -36.05 -17.05
C PRO A 362 20.44 -35.23 -18.34
N LEU A 363 21.35 -35.52 -19.25
CA LEU A 363 21.46 -34.86 -20.55
C LEU A 363 20.43 -35.47 -21.52
N SER A 364 19.76 -34.62 -22.31
CA SER A 364 18.99 -35.09 -23.47
C SER A 364 19.92 -35.72 -24.50
N SER A 365 19.46 -36.67 -25.31
CA SER A 365 20.29 -37.25 -26.39
C SER A 365 20.71 -36.23 -27.45
N ASP A 366 20.00 -35.10 -27.54
CA ASP A 366 20.23 -34.02 -28.51
C ASP A 366 20.59 -32.69 -27.83
N TYR A 367 21.12 -32.75 -26.61
CA TYR A 367 21.50 -31.55 -25.88
C TYR A 367 22.56 -30.73 -26.64
N LYS A 368 22.51 -29.41 -26.48
CA LYS A 368 23.51 -28.50 -27.05
C LYS A 368 24.18 -27.70 -25.96
N ILE A 369 25.51 -27.61 -26.01
CA ILE A 369 26.26 -26.68 -25.19
C ILE A 369 26.55 -25.45 -26.04
N THR A 370 26.22 -24.27 -25.54
CA THR A 370 26.45 -23.01 -26.25
C THR A 370 27.18 -22.01 -25.39
N LYS A 371 28.13 -21.26 -25.96
CA LYS A 371 28.77 -20.10 -25.34
C LYS A 371 28.62 -18.92 -26.29
N ASN A 372 28.03 -17.81 -25.83
CA ASN A 372 27.69 -16.65 -26.68
C ASN A 372 26.89 -17.02 -27.95
N GLY A 373 25.97 -17.99 -27.83
CA GLY A 373 25.16 -18.49 -28.95
C GLY A 373 25.89 -19.41 -29.93
N ILE A 374 27.18 -19.69 -29.72
CA ILE A 374 27.99 -20.61 -30.54
C ILE A 374 28.02 -21.97 -29.85
N ILE A 375 27.80 -23.06 -30.60
CA ILE A 375 27.90 -24.42 -30.07
C ILE A 375 29.36 -24.73 -29.72
N VAL A 376 29.60 -25.24 -28.51
CA VAL A 376 30.92 -25.65 -28.02
C VAL A 376 30.86 -27.10 -27.53
N SER A 377 32.01 -27.78 -27.48
CA SER A 377 32.11 -29.17 -27.01
C SER A 377 32.49 -29.28 -25.53
N ASP A 378 33.14 -28.25 -24.98
CA ASP A 378 33.87 -28.39 -23.73
C ASP A 378 33.04 -27.89 -22.55
N LEU A 379 32.66 -28.82 -21.68
CA LEU A 379 32.20 -28.53 -20.32
C LEU A 379 33.39 -28.63 -19.38
N LYS A 380 33.57 -27.64 -18.50
CA LYS A 380 34.57 -27.70 -17.42
C LYS A 380 33.92 -27.48 -16.08
N GLU A 381 34.38 -28.22 -15.08
CA GLU A 381 34.01 -27.95 -13.70
C GLU A 381 34.39 -26.51 -13.32
N ASN A 382 33.59 -25.94 -12.42
CA ASN A 382 33.62 -24.55 -12.00
C ASN A 382 33.23 -23.53 -13.09
N ASN A 383 32.86 -23.97 -14.30
CA ASN A 383 32.18 -23.07 -15.23
C ASN A 383 30.77 -22.77 -14.73
N LEU A 384 30.39 -21.51 -14.93
CA LEU A 384 29.06 -21.01 -14.66
C LEU A 384 28.17 -21.33 -15.86
N ALA A 385 26.95 -21.83 -15.61
CA ALA A 385 26.07 -22.25 -16.68
C ALA A 385 24.58 -22.08 -16.38
N THR A 386 23.82 -21.76 -17.45
CA THR A 386 22.35 -21.90 -17.49
C THR A 386 21.97 -23.21 -18.17
N VAL A 387 21.20 -24.06 -17.51
CA VAL A 387 20.66 -25.31 -18.06
C VAL A 387 19.18 -25.16 -18.35
N ILE A 388 18.78 -25.33 -19.60
CA ILE A 388 17.37 -25.34 -20.04
C ILE A 388 16.91 -26.80 -20.08
N LEU A 389 15.85 -27.09 -19.35
CA LEU A 389 15.25 -28.41 -19.25
C LEU A 389 14.09 -28.58 -20.22
N GLU A 390 14.01 -29.77 -20.78
CA GLU A 390 12.85 -30.31 -21.47
C GLU A 390 12.57 -31.68 -20.87
N ASN A 391 11.37 -31.90 -20.32
CA ASN A 391 11.00 -33.16 -19.65
C ASN A 391 12.01 -33.63 -18.58
N LYS A 392 12.50 -32.69 -17.74
CA LYS A 392 13.50 -32.91 -16.67
C LYS A 392 14.89 -33.34 -17.16
N LYS A 393 15.19 -33.24 -18.46
CA LYS A 393 16.53 -33.45 -19.03
C LYS A 393 17.10 -32.15 -19.58
N ALA A 394 18.42 -31.97 -19.47
CA ALA A 394 19.10 -30.81 -20.05
C ALA A 394 19.01 -30.87 -21.59
N LYS A 395 18.26 -29.94 -22.17
CA LYS A 395 18.15 -29.75 -23.62
C LYS A 395 19.18 -28.76 -24.14
N GLN A 396 19.52 -27.77 -23.33
CA GLN A 396 20.56 -26.81 -23.65
C GLN A 396 21.36 -26.43 -22.40
N ILE A 397 22.68 -26.34 -22.54
CA ILE A 397 23.58 -25.83 -21.51
C ILE A 397 24.26 -24.59 -22.08
N ILE A 398 24.08 -23.45 -21.45
CA ILE A 398 24.66 -22.18 -21.86
C ILE A 398 25.84 -21.92 -20.93
N LEU A 399 27.06 -21.97 -21.45
CA LEU A 399 28.26 -21.58 -20.70
C LEU A 399 28.35 -20.06 -20.69
N GLU A 400 28.44 -19.51 -19.49
CA GLU A 400 28.53 -18.08 -19.29
C GLU A 400 30.00 -17.61 -19.42
N ASP A 401 30.23 -16.37 -19.82
CA ASP A 401 31.57 -15.78 -20.02
C ASP A 401 32.21 -15.30 -18.69
N ASP A 402 33.53 -15.10 -18.66
CA ASP A 402 34.23 -14.39 -17.55
C ASP A 402 33.83 -12.91 -17.38
N ASN A 403 32.83 -12.45 -18.14
CA ASN A 403 32.20 -11.15 -18.04
C ASN A 403 30.70 -11.29 -17.72
N THR A 404 30.28 -12.43 -17.17
CA THR A 404 28.86 -12.68 -16.84
C THR A 404 28.36 -11.56 -15.94
N ILE A 405 27.30 -10.89 -16.39
CA ILE A 405 26.58 -9.87 -15.63
C ILE A 405 25.53 -10.60 -14.81
N PHE A 406 25.71 -10.61 -13.49
CA PHE A 406 24.69 -11.05 -12.57
C PHE A 406 23.86 -9.86 -12.14
N ILE A 407 22.54 -9.98 -12.31
CA ILE A 407 21.59 -8.98 -11.82
C ILE A 407 20.91 -9.56 -10.57
N GLY A 408 20.98 -8.84 -9.46
CA GLY A 408 20.38 -9.28 -8.22
C GLY A 408 20.31 -8.19 -7.17
N LYS A 409 20.03 -8.58 -5.93
CA LYS A 409 19.94 -7.72 -4.76
C LYS A 409 20.94 -8.17 -3.71
N ILE A 410 21.73 -7.26 -3.14
CA ILE A 410 22.60 -7.58 -2.00
C ILE A 410 21.70 -7.97 -0.82
N ILE A 411 21.88 -9.15 -0.26
CA ILE A 411 21.14 -9.60 0.92
C ILE A 411 22.04 -9.65 2.17
N GLU A 412 23.35 -9.82 1.98
CA GLU A 412 24.34 -9.74 3.06
C GLU A 412 25.68 -9.19 2.54
N LYS A 413 26.51 -8.72 3.47
CA LYS A 413 27.82 -8.15 3.17
C LYS A 413 28.82 -8.38 4.30
N SER A 414 30.05 -8.72 3.95
CA SER A 414 31.21 -8.78 4.84
C SER A 414 32.27 -7.74 4.44
N LYS A 415 33.47 -7.81 5.04
CA LYS A 415 34.59 -6.93 4.71
C LYS A 415 35.13 -7.14 3.29
N ASP A 416 35.00 -8.35 2.75
CA ASP A 416 35.66 -8.81 1.52
C ASP A 416 34.74 -9.60 0.57
N LYS A 417 33.47 -9.78 0.93
CA LYS A 417 32.46 -10.52 0.16
C LYS A 417 31.08 -9.89 0.26
N ILE A 418 30.22 -10.20 -0.71
CA ILE A 418 28.78 -9.94 -0.65
C ILE A 418 28.00 -11.20 -0.99
N THR A 419 26.76 -11.25 -0.50
CA THR A 419 25.77 -12.24 -0.88
C THR A 419 24.68 -11.56 -1.70
N ILE A 420 24.39 -12.10 -2.88
CA ILE A 420 23.46 -11.56 -3.87
C ILE A 420 22.33 -12.56 -4.10
N LYS A 421 21.08 -12.10 -4.04
CA LYS A 421 19.90 -12.84 -4.52
C LYS A 421 19.56 -12.39 -5.94
N THR A 422 19.57 -13.27 -6.92
CA THR A 422 19.18 -12.98 -8.31
C THR A 422 17.66 -12.90 -8.47
N THR A 423 17.20 -12.44 -9.64
CA THR A 423 15.78 -12.25 -9.95
C THR A 423 14.97 -13.54 -10.05
N ASP A 424 15.63 -14.69 -10.20
CA ASP A 424 15.06 -16.04 -10.14
C ASP A 424 15.23 -16.70 -8.76
N ASP A 425 15.42 -15.86 -7.73
CA ASP A 425 15.57 -16.23 -6.32
C ASP A 425 16.80 -17.07 -5.94
N LYS A 426 17.78 -17.25 -6.85
CA LYS A 426 19.05 -17.92 -6.54
C LYS A 426 20.00 -17.02 -5.74
N ILE A 427 20.85 -17.60 -4.90
CA ILE A 427 21.72 -16.86 -3.98
C ILE A 427 23.20 -17.19 -4.21
N PHE A 428 24.04 -16.15 -4.33
CA PHE A 428 25.47 -16.26 -4.57
C PHE A 428 26.26 -15.49 -3.52
N GLU A 429 27.24 -16.14 -2.89
CA GLU A 429 28.23 -15.47 -2.04
C GLU A 429 29.55 -15.37 -2.81
N ILE A 430 30.02 -14.15 -3.07
CA ILE A 430 31.15 -13.92 -3.98
C ILE A 430 32.09 -12.89 -3.35
N GLY A 431 33.40 -13.17 -3.39
CA GLY A 431 34.45 -12.26 -2.94
C GLY A 431 34.92 -11.31 -4.04
N PHE A 432 35.65 -10.25 -3.67
CA PHE A 432 36.16 -9.26 -4.62
C PHE A 432 37.59 -9.57 -5.08
N LEU A 433 37.92 -9.21 -6.33
CA LEU A 433 39.31 -9.05 -6.76
C LEU A 433 39.95 -7.86 -6.06
N GLU A 434 41.28 -7.87 -5.88
CA GLU A 434 42.00 -6.76 -5.23
C GLU A 434 41.77 -5.41 -5.91
N ASN A 435 41.61 -5.41 -7.23
CA ASN A 435 41.38 -4.23 -8.06
C ASN A 435 39.94 -4.14 -8.61
N ALA A 436 38.97 -4.72 -7.90
CA ALA A 436 37.58 -4.69 -8.34
C ALA A 436 37.05 -3.25 -8.40
N LYS A 437 36.38 -2.89 -9.51
CA LYS A 437 35.74 -1.57 -9.66
C LYS A 437 34.35 -1.60 -9.03
N ILE A 438 34.13 -0.79 -7.99
CA ILE A 438 32.87 -0.75 -7.26
C ILE A 438 32.20 0.59 -7.51
N ILE A 439 30.99 0.57 -8.05
CA ILE A 439 30.20 1.76 -8.36
C ILE A 439 28.88 1.64 -7.60
N ARG A 440 28.47 2.70 -6.89
CA ARG A 440 27.15 2.81 -6.27
C ARG A 440 26.51 4.14 -6.65
N ASN A 441 25.28 4.11 -7.17
CA ASN A 441 24.54 5.30 -7.62
C ASN A 441 25.42 6.19 -8.51
N ASP A 442 26.00 5.58 -9.55
CA ASP A 442 26.90 6.19 -10.55
C ASP A 442 28.24 6.74 -10.02
N LYS A 443 28.59 6.48 -8.76
CA LYS A 443 29.84 6.94 -8.15
C LYS A 443 30.73 5.78 -7.75
N GLU A 444 32.00 5.85 -8.14
CA GLU A 444 33.00 4.88 -7.71
C GLU A 444 33.21 4.98 -6.20
N CYS A 445 33.19 3.84 -5.51
CA CYS A 445 33.17 3.75 -4.06
C CYS A 445 33.91 2.50 -3.57
N SER A 446 33.83 2.22 -2.27
CA SER A 446 34.40 1.01 -1.68
C SER A 446 33.31 0.01 -1.31
N ILE A 447 33.69 -1.23 -1.02
CA ILE A 447 32.76 -2.26 -0.52
C ILE A 447 31.99 -1.79 0.73
N LYS A 448 32.55 -0.88 1.54
CA LYS A 448 31.88 -0.35 2.74
C LYS A 448 30.64 0.47 2.40
N ASP A 449 30.60 1.08 1.22
CA ASP A 449 29.55 1.99 0.79
C ASP A 449 28.34 1.27 0.17
N LEU A 450 28.52 0.01 -0.27
CA LEU A 450 27.43 -0.87 -0.65
C LEU A 450 26.50 -1.15 0.53
N LYS A 451 25.20 -1.25 0.26
CA LYS A 451 24.14 -1.45 1.25
C LYS A 451 23.40 -2.75 1.01
N ILE A 452 23.03 -3.42 2.10
CA ILE A 452 22.05 -4.50 2.03
C ILE A 452 20.77 -3.93 1.38
N GLY A 453 20.27 -4.64 0.39
CA GLY A 453 19.12 -4.28 -0.41
C GLY A 453 19.42 -3.54 -1.70
N ASP A 454 20.66 -3.12 -1.96
CA ASP A 454 21.00 -2.53 -3.24
C ASP A 454 20.77 -3.53 -4.38
N THR A 455 20.23 -3.06 -5.51
CA THR A 455 20.26 -3.84 -6.75
C THR A 455 21.65 -3.74 -7.36
N VAL A 456 22.14 -4.83 -7.94
CA VAL A 456 23.52 -4.92 -8.39
C VAL A 456 23.64 -5.62 -9.72
N ASN A 457 24.49 -5.07 -10.58
CA ASN A 457 25.05 -5.69 -11.77
C ASN A 457 26.49 -6.06 -11.49
N VAL A 458 26.81 -7.35 -11.48
CA VAL A 458 28.12 -7.85 -11.03
C VAL A 458 28.82 -8.58 -12.17
N ASN A 459 30.04 -8.16 -12.49
CA ASN A 459 30.92 -8.85 -13.40
C ASN A 459 31.89 -9.73 -12.61
N ILE A 460 31.84 -11.04 -12.84
CA ILE A 460 32.71 -12.01 -12.16
C ILE A 460 33.85 -12.43 -13.08
N LYS A 461 35.09 -12.34 -12.59
CA LYS A 461 36.29 -12.87 -13.23
C LYS A 461 37.07 -13.74 -12.25
N ASN A 462 37.44 -14.95 -12.65
CA ASN A 462 38.14 -15.93 -11.79
C ASN A 462 37.42 -16.15 -10.45
N ASP A 463 36.11 -16.43 -10.50
CA ASP A 463 35.24 -16.66 -9.33
C ASP A 463 35.14 -15.50 -8.32
N LYS A 464 35.60 -14.30 -8.71
CA LYS A 464 35.58 -13.10 -7.89
C LYS A 464 35.00 -11.91 -8.64
N ILE A 465 34.40 -10.98 -7.90
CA ILE A 465 33.85 -9.74 -8.43
C ILE A 465 34.99 -8.88 -8.97
N SER A 466 34.94 -8.58 -10.26
CA SER A 466 35.85 -7.68 -10.97
C SER A 466 35.28 -6.29 -11.16
N LYS A 467 33.95 -6.19 -11.31
CA LYS A 467 33.21 -4.94 -11.29
C LYS A 467 31.85 -5.18 -10.65
N ILE A 468 31.38 -4.22 -9.87
CA ILE A 468 30.00 -4.16 -9.39
C ILE A 468 29.45 -2.77 -9.65
N ASP A 469 28.24 -2.72 -10.17
CA ASP A 469 27.46 -1.51 -10.35
C ASP A 469 26.19 -1.65 -9.53
N SER A 470 26.01 -0.79 -8.54
CA SER A 470 25.03 -0.94 -7.48
C SER A 470 24.10 0.27 -7.44
N ASN A 471 22.80 0.03 -7.34
CA ASN A 471 21.80 1.08 -7.21
C ASN A 471 20.97 0.88 -5.95
N GLY A 472 20.93 1.92 -5.13
CA GLY A 472 20.21 1.95 -3.88
C GLY A 472 19.30 3.16 -3.78
N SER A 473 18.15 2.98 -3.15
CA SER A 473 17.14 4.03 -3.00
C SER A 473 16.89 4.34 -1.54
N LYS A 474 16.66 5.63 -1.25
CA LYS A 474 16.24 6.06 0.08
C LYS A 474 14.74 5.94 0.22
N THR A 475 14.30 5.25 1.26
CA THR A 475 12.88 5.06 1.54
C THR A 475 12.57 5.36 3.01
N LYS A 476 11.31 5.67 3.30
CA LYS A 476 10.80 5.88 4.66
C LYS A 476 9.68 4.89 4.89
N ILE A 477 9.75 4.15 5.98
CA ILE A 477 8.73 3.19 6.39
C ILE A 477 8.28 3.51 7.81
N GLN A 478 7.03 3.22 8.13
CA GLN A 478 6.46 3.44 9.46
C GLN A 478 5.83 2.16 9.98
N GLY A 479 5.93 1.94 11.28
CA GLY A 479 5.36 0.77 11.92
C GLY A 479 5.53 0.79 13.43
N ILE A 480 5.08 -0.28 14.06
CA ILE A 480 5.20 -0.50 15.51
C ILE A 480 6.32 -1.51 15.74
N VAL A 481 7.30 -1.17 16.58
CA VAL A 481 8.41 -2.08 16.91
C VAL A 481 7.87 -3.31 17.64
N LYS A 482 8.08 -4.50 17.08
CA LYS A 482 7.72 -5.79 17.68
C LYS A 482 8.87 -6.44 18.41
N SER A 483 10.05 -6.42 17.81
CA SER A 483 11.25 -7.01 18.40
C SER A 483 12.50 -6.22 18.01
N ILE A 484 13.51 -6.26 18.90
CA ILE A 484 14.82 -5.65 18.69
C ILE A 484 15.86 -6.69 19.12
N LYS A 485 16.73 -7.10 18.20
CA LYS A 485 17.86 -7.99 18.47
C LYS A 485 19.16 -7.23 18.27
N ILE A 486 19.86 -6.95 19.36
CA ILE A 486 21.08 -6.13 19.36
C ILE A 486 22.32 -7.04 19.32
N ASN A 487 23.20 -6.82 18.35
CA ASN A 487 24.56 -7.38 18.36
C ASN A 487 25.62 -6.27 18.46
N ASN A 488 26.91 -6.61 18.51
CA ASN A 488 27.97 -5.60 18.71
C ASN A 488 28.13 -4.61 17.56
N THR A 489 27.80 -5.00 16.32
CA THR A 489 28.05 -4.18 15.12
C THR A 489 26.79 -3.87 14.32
N SER A 490 25.77 -4.72 14.40
CA SER A 490 24.49 -4.55 13.73
C SER A 490 23.35 -5.04 14.61
N SER A 491 22.21 -4.37 14.54
CA SER A 491 20.96 -4.80 15.17
C SER A 491 19.92 -5.13 14.13
N ILE A 492 18.99 -5.98 14.50
CA ILE A 492 17.83 -6.35 13.70
C ILE A 492 16.59 -5.77 14.40
N ILE A 493 15.75 -5.07 13.65
CA ILE A 493 14.47 -4.53 14.13
C ILE A 493 13.35 -5.15 13.34
N GLU A 494 12.36 -5.67 14.04
CA GLU A 494 11.10 -6.10 13.45
C GLU A 494 10.03 -5.04 13.72
N ILE A 495 9.36 -4.58 12.66
CA ILE A 495 8.22 -3.67 12.76
C ILE A 495 6.97 -4.31 12.17
N GLU A 496 5.82 -4.07 12.80
CA GLU A 496 4.51 -4.39 12.24
C GLU A 496 3.95 -3.16 11.52
N ASP A 497 3.55 -3.34 10.27
CA ASP A 497 2.94 -2.28 9.46
C ASP A 497 1.44 -2.08 9.81
N ASN A 498 0.81 -1.12 9.15
CA ASN A 498 -0.62 -0.81 9.35
C ASN A 498 -1.58 -1.88 8.78
N LYS A 499 -1.07 -2.94 8.17
CA LYS A 499 -1.80 -4.11 7.67
C LYS A 499 -1.55 -5.36 8.53
N ASN A 500 -0.90 -5.21 9.68
CA ASN A 500 -0.48 -6.27 10.60
C ASN A 500 0.57 -7.24 10.03
N ASN A 501 1.33 -6.83 9.01
CA ASN A 501 2.44 -7.63 8.49
C ASN A 501 3.75 -7.24 9.19
N SER A 502 4.51 -8.24 9.62
CA SER A 502 5.82 -8.02 10.27
C SER A 502 6.95 -8.01 9.24
N HIS A 503 7.81 -7.01 9.35
CA HIS A 503 8.94 -6.77 8.45
C HIS A 503 10.22 -6.56 9.24
N THR A 504 11.33 -7.10 8.74
CA THR A 504 12.62 -7.08 9.42
C THR A 504 13.63 -6.19 8.70
N TYR A 505 14.35 -5.36 9.45
CA TYR A 505 15.32 -4.40 8.93
C TYR A 505 16.62 -4.39 9.73
N TYR A 506 17.72 -4.03 9.08
CA TYR A 506 19.05 -4.04 9.66
C TYR A 506 19.49 -2.61 10.04
N ALA A 507 19.93 -2.40 11.27
CA ALA A 507 20.50 -1.16 11.74
C ALA A 507 22.00 -1.31 12.00
N ASN A 508 22.79 -0.33 11.59
CA ASN A 508 24.19 -0.24 11.98
C ASN A 508 24.30 0.52 13.32
N ASN A 509 24.81 -0.16 14.35
CA ASN A 509 24.83 0.38 15.71
C ASN A 509 25.80 1.55 15.91
N PHE A 510 26.69 1.80 14.95
CA PHE A 510 27.59 2.96 15.00
C PHE A 510 26.95 4.24 14.46
N THR A 511 25.89 4.12 13.66
CA THR A 511 25.26 5.27 12.97
C THR A 511 23.81 5.48 13.36
N THR A 512 23.19 4.52 14.02
CA THR A 512 21.77 4.51 14.33
C THR A 512 21.57 4.36 15.83
N ASP A 513 20.80 5.26 16.46
CA ASP A 513 20.55 5.25 17.91
C ASP A 513 19.53 4.17 18.31
N ILE A 514 19.96 2.91 18.17
CA ILE A 514 19.17 1.72 18.46
C ILE A 514 18.82 1.55 19.94
N TYR A 515 19.52 2.25 20.84
CA TYR A 515 19.31 2.11 22.28
C TYR A 515 18.15 2.99 22.80
N SER A 516 17.72 3.96 21.99
CA SER A 516 16.62 4.88 22.32
C SER A 516 15.22 4.30 22.08
N ILE A 517 15.13 3.25 21.26
CA ILE A 517 13.87 2.63 20.84
C ILE A 517 13.43 1.52 21.81
N ARG A 518 12.11 1.34 21.93
CA ARG A 518 11.48 0.28 22.75
C ARG A 518 10.48 -0.50 21.92
N ILE A 519 10.20 -1.73 22.35
CA ILE A 519 9.08 -2.51 21.82
C ILE A 519 7.78 -1.69 22.05
N LEU A 520 6.87 -1.72 21.08
CA LEU A 520 5.65 -0.91 20.97
C LEU A 520 5.85 0.58 20.66
N ASP A 521 7.09 1.09 20.56
CA ASP A 521 7.28 2.44 20.01
C ASP A 521 6.77 2.45 18.56
N SER A 522 5.98 3.47 18.21
CA SER A 522 5.66 3.77 16.83
C SER A 522 6.84 4.56 16.25
N VAL A 523 7.46 4.04 15.20
CA VAL A 523 8.69 4.58 14.63
C VAL A 523 8.56 4.84 13.14
N SER A 524 9.30 5.84 12.64
CA SER A 524 9.68 5.90 11.23
C SER A 524 11.12 5.40 11.09
N LEU A 525 11.35 4.42 10.23
CA LEU A 525 12.69 4.01 9.83
C LEU A 525 13.02 4.68 8.50
N TYR A 526 14.18 5.32 8.42
CA TYR A 526 14.75 5.83 7.18
C TYR A 526 15.79 4.84 6.69
N LEU A 527 15.52 4.30 5.50
CA LEU A 527 16.34 3.26 4.90
C LEU A 527 17.17 3.84 3.76
N ASP A 528 18.41 3.37 3.66
CA ASP A 528 19.19 3.39 2.43
C ASP A 528 19.21 1.95 1.92
N SER A 529 18.39 1.68 0.91
CA SER A 529 17.97 0.35 0.48
C SER A 529 17.26 -0.43 1.60
N SER A 530 17.91 -1.39 2.25
CA SER A 530 17.35 -2.17 3.38
C SER A 530 18.08 -1.90 4.70
N GLU A 531 19.06 -1.00 4.74
CA GLU A 531 19.77 -0.61 5.96
C GLU A 531 19.18 0.67 6.57
N ILE A 532 18.89 0.63 7.87
CA ILE A 532 18.41 1.77 8.64
C ILE A 532 19.58 2.71 8.93
N TYR A 533 19.48 3.95 8.45
CA TYR A 533 20.44 5.01 8.74
C TYR A 533 19.90 6.07 9.72
N ALA A 534 18.57 6.14 9.91
CA ALA A 534 17.96 6.99 10.93
C ALA A 534 16.63 6.40 11.41
N ILE A 535 16.24 6.73 12.63
CA ILE A 535 14.98 6.32 13.25
C ILE A 535 14.36 7.53 13.94
N ASP A 536 13.09 7.82 13.66
CA ASP A 536 12.28 8.75 14.44
C ASP A 536 11.28 7.98 15.29
N ILE A 537 11.21 8.27 16.59
CA ILE A 537 10.13 7.77 17.45
C ILE A 537 8.95 8.74 17.32
N LEU A 538 7.90 8.29 16.62
CA LEU A 538 6.71 9.10 16.32
C LEU A 538 5.79 9.23 17.52
N SER A 539 5.58 8.12 18.23
CA SER A 539 4.86 8.11 19.49
C SER A 539 5.30 6.94 20.35
N ARG A 540 5.33 7.19 21.66
CA ARG A 540 5.58 6.17 22.67
C ARG A 540 4.26 5.89 23.37
N LYS A 541 3.68 4.70 23.15
CA LYS A 541 2.58 4.24 23.99
C LYS A 541 3.13 4.04 25.40
N TYR A 542 2.87 4.99 26.29
CA TYR A 542 2.96 4.72 27.72
C TYR A 542 1.82 3.78 28.08
N ASN A 543 2.14 2.54 28.42
CA ASN A 543 1.18 1.67 29.09
C ASN A 543 0.93 2.29 30.47
N LYS A 544 -0.20 2.97 30.65
CA LYS A 544 -0.62 3.45 31.98
C LYS A 544 -1.15 2.25 32.74
N ASN A 545 -0.23 1.43 33.23
CA ASN A 545 -0.55 0.34 34.13
C ASN A 545 -0.53 0.88 35.55
N PHE A 546 -1.48 0.45 36.36
CA PHE A 546 -1.49 0.84 37.76
C PHE A 546 -0.96 -0.30 38.61
N SER A 547 -0.03 0.00 39.50
CA SER A 547 0.27 -0.87 40.64
C SER A 547 -0.20 -0.19 41.91
N GLY A 548 -0.94 -0.89 42.76
CA GLY A 548 -1.55 -0.26 43.91
C GLY A 548 -2.34 -1.21 44.77
N GLU A 549 -2.92 -0.66 45.84
CA GLU A 549 -3.75 -1.38 46.80
C GLU A 549 -5.23 -1.10 46.53
N ILE A 550 -6.07 -2.14 46.48
CA ILE A 550 -7.52 -1.96 46.33
C ILE A 550 -8.08 -1.35 47.62
N ILE A 551 -8.74 -0.20 47.51
CA ILE A 551 -9.39 0.49 48.63
C ILE A 551 -10.92 0.49 48.53
N ASP A 552 -11.47 0.30 47.33
CA ASP A 552 -12.91 0.12 47.12
C ASP A 552 -13.25 -0.81 45.96
N ILE A 553 -14.38 -1.50 46.05
CA ILE A 553 -14.87 -2.47 45.06
C ILE A 553 -16.37 -2.23 44.86
N ASN A 554 -16.76 -2.00 43.61
CA ASN A 554 -18.13 -1.95 43.11
C ASN A 554 -18.31 -2.98 41.98
N ASP A 555 -19.55 -3.15 41.51
CA ASP A 555 -19.88 -4.07 40.42
C ASP A 555 -19.20 -3.69 39.09
N ASP A 556 -19.08 -2.38 38.83
CA ASP A 556 -18.56 -1.85 37.55
C ASP A 556 -17.12 -1.29 37.63
N PHE A 557 -16.53 -1.16 38.82
CA PHE A 557 -15.18 -0.61 39.00
C PHE A 557 -14.52 -0.98 40.33
N ILE A 558 -13.19 -0.90 40.37
CA ILE A 558 -12.40 -0.88 41.61
C ILE A 558 -11.71 0.48 41.78
N THR A 559 -11.55 0.94 43.02
CA THR A 559 -10.70 2.08 43.33
C THR A 559 -9.40 1.58 43.94
N ILE A 560 -8.29 2.02 43.37
CA ILE A 560 -6.94 1.66 43.80
C ILE A 560 -6.20 2.88 44.32
N PHE A 561 -5.47 2.70 45.42
CA PHE A 561 -4.48 3.65 45.91
C PHE A 561 -3.14 3.33 45.26
N THR A 562 -2.61 4.27 44.48
CA THR A 562 -1.39 4.09 43.70
C THR A 562 -0.44 5.27 43.90
N GLN A 563 0.80 5.12 43.44
CA GLN A 563 1.82 6.12 43.54
C GLN A 563 2.62 6.20 42.24
N ASP A 564 2.73 7.39 41.68
CA ASP A 564 3.61 7.68 40.54
C ASP A 564 4.61 8.78 40.88
N VAL A 565 5.28 9.31 39.86
CA VAL A 565 6.26 10.41 39.99
C VAL A 565 5.65 11.72 40.48
N THR A 566 4.32 11.87 40.46
CA THR A 566 3.57 13.04 40.92
C THR A 566 3.08 12.92 42.36
N GLY A 567 3.12 11.71 42.94
CA GLY A 567 2.78 11.46 44.33
C GLY A 567 1.80 10.29 44.51
N LYS A 568 1.24 10.18 45.71
CA LYS A 568 0.21 9.16 46.03
C LYS A 568 -1.17 9.71 45.70
N TYR A 569 -1.99 8.92 45.04
CA TYR A 569 -3.36 9.28 44.68
C TYR A 569 -4.25 8.05 44.54
N THR A 570 -5.56 8.28 44.45
CA THR A 570 -6.56 7.24 44.22
C THR A 570 -7.11 7.35 42.80
N THR A 571 -7.33 6.22 42.13
CA THR A 571 -7.96 6.18 40.80
C THR A 571 -8.96 5.05 40.71
N SER A 572 -10.05 5.27 39.96
CA SER A 572 -11.01 4.22 39.63
C SER A 572 -10.65 3.55 38.31
N VAL A 573 -10.77 2.23 38.29
CA VAL A 573 -10.54 1.35 37.14
C VAL A 573 -11.83 0.58 36.89
N PHE A 574 -12.39 0.71 35.69
CA PHE A 574 -13.64 0.08 35.30
C PHE A 574 -13.42 -1.39 34.90
N ILE A 575 -14.38 -2.22 35.29
CA ILE A 575 -14.43 -3.66 35.04
C ILE A 575 -15.59 -3.93 34.10
N ASN A 576 -15.38 -4.83 33.14
CA ASN A 576 -16.44 -5.32 32.28
C ASN A 576 -16.36 -6.85 32.12
N LYS A 577 -17.27 -7.41 31.32
CA LYS A 577 -17.34 -8.86 31.03
C LYS A 577 -16.07 -9.45 30.39
N ASP A 578 -15.23 -8.60 29.80
CA ASP A 578 -14.01 -9.00 29.09
C ASP A 578 -12.76 -8.80 29.99
N THR A 579 -12.90 -8.24 31.19
CA THR A 579 -11.80 -8.10 32.15
C THR A 579 -11.42 -9.46 32.72
N ILE A 580 -10.14 -9.81 32.60
CA ILE A 580 -9.56 -11.06 33.13
C ILE A 580 -8.98 -10.80 34.53
N PHE A 581 -9.22 -11.72 35.47
CA PHE A 581 -8.67 -11.66 36.82
C PHE A 581 -7.78 -12.87 37.08
N PHE A 582 -6.59 -12.62 37.62
CA PHE A 582 -5.59 -13.67 37.85
C PHE A 582 -4.87 -13.50 39.19
N ASP A 583 -4.72 -14.60 39.92
CA ASP A 583 -4.00 -14.66 41.19
C ASP A 583 -2.57 -15.20 40.95
N TYR A 584 -1.56 -14.34 41.01
CA TYR A 584 -0.17 -14.75 40.74
C TYR A 584 0.45 -15.58 41.86
N GLU A 585 -0.08 -15.54 43.09
CA GLU A 585 0.41 -16.40 44.17
C GLU A 585 -0.04 -17.84 43.97
N LYS A 586 -1.23 -18.03 43.41
CA LYS A 586 -1.83 -19.36 43.17
C LYS A 586 -1.72 -19.86 41.74
N LEU A 587 -1.32 -18.99 40.81
CA LEU A 587 -1.26 -19.25 39.37
C LEU A 587 -2.59 -19.74 38.78
N GLU A 588 -3.71 -19.17 39.24
CA GLU A 588 -5.05 -19.56 38.79
C GLU A 588 -5.90 -18.33 38.39
N PRO A 589 -6.81 -18.48 37.41
CA PRO A 589 -7.81 -17.45 37.11
C PRO A 589 -8.83 -17.38 38.25
N ILE A 590 -9.28 -16.16 38.56
CA ILE A 590 -10.26 -15.90 39.61
C ILE A 590 -11.42 -15.06 39.06
N SER A 591 -12.43 -14.82 39.87
CA SER A 591 -13.56 -13.95 39.53
C SER A 591 -13.49 -12.61 40.24
N THR A 592 -14.31 -11.65 39.80
CA THR A 592 -14.49 -10.35 40.47
C THR A 592 -14.84 -10.51 41.96
N LYS A 593 -15.55 -11.57 42.33
CA LYS A 593 -15.99 -11.86 43.70
C LYS A 593 -14.85 -12.24 44.64
N ASP A 594 -13.71 -12.62 44.09
CA ASP A 594 -12.53 -13.05 44.86
C ASP A 594 -11.63 -11.85 45.24
N LEU A 595 -11.89 -10.67 44.68
CA LEU A 595 -11.19 -9.43 45.02
C LEU A 595 -11.54 -8.95 46.43
N LYS A 596 -10.53 -8.47 47.16
CA LYS A 596 -10.71 -7.88 48.50
C LYS A 596 -9.96 -6.58 48.63
N LYS A 597 -10.49 -5.68 49.47
CA LYS A 597 -9.77 -4.47 49.90
C LYS A 597 -8.48 -4.89 50.61
N GLY A 598 -7.39 -4.16 50.35
CA GLY A 598 -6.04 -4.46 50.85
C GLY A 598 -5.17 -5.27 49.88
N TYR A 599 -5.75 -5.92 48.87
CA TYR A 599 -4.96 -6.66 47.89
C TYR A 599 -4.13 -5.71 47.03
N LYS A 600 -2.86 -6.07 46.82
CA LYS A 600 -1.97 -5.41 45.88
C LYS A 600 -2.21 -5.97 44.49
N VAL A 601 -2.49 -5.08 43.56
CA VAL A 601 -2.79 -5.43 42.18
C VAL A 601 -1.87 -4.74 41.20
N TYR A 602 -1.66 -5.41 40.06
CA TYR A 602 -1.13 -4.83 38.85
C TYR A 602 -2.22 -4.86 37.77
N VAL A 603 -2.67 -3.68 37.38
CA VAL A 603 -3.76 -3.48 36.44
C VAL A 603 -3.19 -3.14 35.07
N VAL A 604 -3.59 -3.90 34.07
CA VAL A 604 -3.34 -3.61 32.65
C VAL A 604 -4.62 -3.08 32.04
N LEU A 605 -4.58 -1.89 31.43
CA LEU A 605 -5.74 -1.28 30.80
C LEU A 605 -5.85 -1.72 29.33
N ASN A 606 -7.08 -1.96 28.83
CA ASN A 606 -7.36 -2.02 27.39
C ASN A 606 -7.72 -0.64 26.82
N ASP A 607 -8.25 0.24 27.67
CA ASP A 607 -8.58 1.63 27.33
C ASP A 607 -8.00 2.57 28.40
N ASN A 608 -6.93 3.28 28.03
CA ASN A 608 -6.26 4.24 28.90
C ASN A 608 -7.08 5.53 29.12
N ILE A 609 -8.05 5.84 28.26
CA ILE A 609 -8.89 7.05 28.34
C ILE A 609 -10.00 6.83 29.37
N ASN A 610 -10.63 5.66 29.33
CA ASN A 610 -11.74 5.32 30.22
C ASN A 610 -11.32 4.47 31.44
N ASN A 611 -10.03 4.21 31.63
CA ASN A 611 -9.48 3.32 32.67
C ASN A 611 -10.17 1.94 32.71
N ILE A 612 -10.48 1.35 31.55
CA ILE A 612 -11.08 0.01 31.49
C ILE A 612 -9.96 -1.03 31.60
N ALA A 613 -10.11 -2.01 32.49
CA ALA A 613 -9.13 -3.06 32.68
C ALA A 613 -9.25 -4.18 31.64
N SER A 614 -8.13 -4.56 31.03
CA SER A 614 -7.98 -5.85 30.35
C SER A 614 -7.66 -6.96 31.35
N ASN A 615 -6.75 -6.69 32.28
CA ASN A 615 -6.31 -7.64 33.29
C ASN A 615 -6.17 -6.96 34.65
N ILE A 616 -6.67 -7.62 35.70
CA ILE A 616 -6.41 -7.26 37.09
C ILE A 616 -5.69 -8.44 37.74
N ASN A 617 -4.41 -8.23 38.03
CA ASN A 617 -3.53 -9.27 38.53
C ASN A 617 -3.28 -9.04 40.02
N ILE A 618 -3.69 -9.99 40.87
CA ILE A 618 -3.32 -9.95 42.30
C ILE A 618 -1.86 -10.38 42.41
N VAL A 619 -1.01 -9.48 42.89
CA VAL A 619 0.43 -9.72 43.05
C VAL A 619 0.82 -10.01 44.50
N SER A 620 -0.03 -9.63 45.47
CA SER A 620 0.12 -9.93 46.89
C SER A 620 -1.19 -9.65 47.62
N LYS A 621 -1.55 -10.50 48.58
CA LYS A 621 -2.78 -10.36 49.39
C LYS A 621 -2.60 -9.68 50.72
#